data_AF-A0A842P4Q2-F1
#
_entry.id   AF-A0A842P4Q2-F1
#
_cell.length_a   1.000
_cell.length_b   1.000
_cell.length_c   1.000
_cell.angle_alpha   90.00
_cell.angle_beta   90.00
_cell.angle_gamma   90.00
#
_symmetry.space_group_name_H-M   'P 1'
#
loop_
_entity.id
_entity.type
_entity.pdbx_description
1 polymer ?
#
loop_
_entity_poly.entity_id
_entity_poly.type
_entity_poly.pdbx_seq_one_letter_code
_entity_poly.pdbx_strand_id
1 'polypeptide(L)' 'MLHLDIRYSKHAREQIITRGISEREVEEGIKRGRKELQKPNKILSYYKYFCVVYKKIGGINYIITVKPR' A
#
# COMPACT_ATOMS: atom_id res chain seq x y z
N MET A 1 2.09 -14.28 -14.21
CA MET A 1 2.19 -13.44 -13.01
C MET A 1 0.83 -12.81 -12.76
N LEU A 2 0.19 -13.07 -11.62
CA LEU A 2 -1.06 -12.38 -11.26
C LEU A 2 -0.69 -10.97 -10.77
N HIS A 3 -1.06 -9.94 -11.53
CA HIS A 3 -1.01 -8.56 -11.06
C HIS A 3 -2.05 -8.36 -9.96
N LEU A 4 -1.69 -7.64 -8.90
CA LEU A 4 -2.65 -7.25 -7.88
C LEU A 4 -3.60 -6.18 -8.44
N ASP A 5 -4.90 -6.32 -8.18
CA ASP A 5 -5.83 -5.20 -8.39
C ASP A 5 -5.61 -4.19 -7.26
N ILE A 6 -5.12 -3.00 -7.64
CA ILE A 6 -4.75 -1.91 -6.74
C ILE A 6 -5.51 -0.65 -7.14
N ARG A 7 -6.19 -0.04 -6.18
CA ARG A 7 -6.83 1.27 -6.34
C ARG A 7 -6.26 2.25 -5.34
N TYR A 8 -5.81 3.40 -5.82
CA TYR A 8 -5.23 4.44 -4.98
C TYR A 8 -6.27 5.50 -4.62
N SER A 9 -6.28 5.93 -3.36
CA SER A 9 -6.90 7.21 -3.00
C SER A 9 -6.12 8.37 -3.65
N LYS A 10 -6.75 9.54 -3.79
CA LYS A 10 -6.07 10.77 -4.24
C LYS A 10 -4.83 11.05 -3.38
N HIS A 11 -5.01 10.99 -2.05
CA HIS A 11 -3.93 11.20 -1.10
C HIS A 11 -2.79 10.20 -1.26
N ALA A 12 -3.07 8.90 -1.46
CA ALA A 12 -2.04 7.90 -1.71
C ALA A 12 -1.25 8.19 -2.98
N ARG A 13 -1.92 8.59 -4.08
CA ARG A 13 -1.25 8.99 -5.33
C ARG A 13 -0.29 10.15 -5.11
N GLU A 14 -0.72 11.17 -4.38
CA GLU A 14 0.15 12.31 -4.04
C GLU A 14 1.35 11.84 -3.20
N GLN A 15 1.12 11.00 -2.18
CA GLN A 15 2.19 10.53 -1.30
C GLN A 15 3.25 9.70 -2.05
N ILE A 16 2.88 8.87 -3.03
CA ILE A 16 3.85 8.09 -3.82
C ILE A 16 4.67 8.99 -4.75
N ILE A 17 4.04 9.98 -5.39
CA ILE A 17 4.72 10.94 -6.28
C ILE A 17 5.73 11.76 -5.48
N THR A 18 5.30 12.37 -4.38
CA THR A 18 6.17 13.21 -3.53
C THR A 18 7.35 12.44 -2.96
N ARG A 19 7.24 11.12 -2.80
CA ARG A 19 8.31 10.26 -2.25
C ARG A 19 9.14 9.52 -3.29
N GLY A 20 8.85 9.70 -4.57
CA GLY A 20 9.51 8.95 -5.64
C GLY A 20 9.31 7.43 -5.51
N ILE A 21 8.15 6.99 -5.00
CA ILE A 21 7.81 5.57 -4.86
C ILE A 21 7.04 5.14 -6.10
N SER A 22 7.54 4.12 -6.80
CA SER A 22 6.85 3.58 -7.98
C SER A 22 5.66 2.69 -7.60
N GLU A 23 4.68 2.54 -8.50
CA GLU A 23 3.56 1.60 -8.28
C GLU A 23 4.05 0.15 -8.10
N ARG A 24 5.12 -0.24 -8.81
CA ARG A 24 5.76 -1.55 -8.63
C ARG A 24 6.30 -1.74 -7.22
N GLU A 25 6.87 -0.69 -6.61
CA GLU A 25 7.32 -0.76 -5.23
C GLU A 25 6.17 -0.85 -4.23
N VAL A 26 5.04 -0.20 -4.51
CA VAL A 26 3.81 -0.39 -3.71
C VAL A 26 3.32 -1.83 -3.83
N GLU A 27 3.30 -2.40 -5.04
CA GLU A 27 2.90 -3.79 -5.28
C GLU A 27 3.81 -4.77 -4.51
N GLU A 28 5.13 -4.60 -4.57
CA GLU A 28 6.09 -5.36 -3.79
C GLU A 28 5.89 -5.16 -2.28
N GLY A 29 5.58 -3.93 -1.87
CA GLY A 29 5.25 -3.60 -0.48
C GLY A 29 4.04 -4.36 0.03
N ILE A 30 3.02 -4.58 -0.79
CA ILE A 30 1.84 -5.38 -0.44
C ILE A 30 2.19 -6.88 -0.40
N LYS A 31 2.93 -7.38 -1.40
CA LYS A 31 3.29 -8.81 -1.51
C LYS A 31 4.24 -9.24 -0.39
N ARG A 32 5.33 -8.52 -0.18
CA ARG A 32 6.49 -8.94 0.62
C ARG A 32 6.66 -8.18 1.93
N GLY A 33 5.97 -7.05 2.09
CA GLY A 33 6.06 -6.27 3.32
C GLY A 33 5.54 -7.02 4.54
N ARG A 34 6.12 -6.71 5.71
CA ARG A 34 5.66 -7.20 7.01
C ARG A 34 4.29 -6.59 7.29
N LYS A 35 3.30 -7.43 7.56
CA LYS A 35 1.89 -7.01 7.72
C LYS A 35 1.53 -6.86 9.19
N GLU A 36 0.87 -5.75 9.51
CA GLU A 36 0.25 -5.49 10.79
C GLU A 36 -1.22 -5.11 10.56
N LEU A 37 -2.12 -5.68 11.36
CA LEU A 37 -3.55 -5.37 11.29
C LEU A 37 -3.87 -4.20 12.22
N GLN A 38 -4.34 -3.10 11.64
CA GLN A 38 -4.85 -1.95 12.38
C GLN A 38 -6.38 -1.95 12.33
N LYS A 39 -6.99 -2.08 13.52
CA LYS A 39 -8.45 -2.04 13.67
C LYS A 39 -9.02 -0.71 13.10
N PRO A 40 -10.20 -0.74 12.46
CA PRO A 40 -11.10 -1.88 12.30
C PRO A 40 -10.74 -2.85 11.15
N ASN A 41 -10.08 -2.40 10.08
CA ASN A 41 -9.86 -3.23 8.89
C ASN A 41 -8.73 -2.76 7.97
N LYS A 42 -7.74 -2.05 8.51
CA LYS A 42 -6.59 -1.58 7.75
C LYS A 42 -5.42 -2.56 7.90
N ILE A 43 -4.64 -2.69 6.84
CA ILE A 43 -3.38 -3.42 6.83
C ILE A 43 -2.27 -2.39 6.66
N LEU A 44 -1.32 -2.40 7.57
CA LEU A 44 -0.06 -1.68 7.44
C LEU A 44 0.95 -2.70 6.93
N SER A 45 1.48 -2.48 5.73
CA SER A 45 2.53 -3.31 5.16
C SER A 45 3.83 -2.54 5.07
N TYR A 46 4.75 -2.88 5.97
CA TYR A 46 6.05 -2.24 6.11
C TYR A 46 7.04 -2.85 5.13
N TYR A 47 7.62 -2.03 4.25
CA TYR A 47 8.55 -2.46 3.22
C TYR A 47 9.63 -1.41 2.98
N LYS A 48 10.90 -1.82 3.02
CA LYS A 48 12.07 -0.92 2.95
C LYS A 48 11.90 0.26 3.94
N TYR A 49 11.88 1.49 3.43
CA TYR A 49 11.78 2.76 4.15
C TYR A 49 10.35 3.32 4.25
N PHE A 50 9.32 2.57 3.82
CA PHE A 50 7.94 3.03 3.83
C PHE A 50 6.95 1.98 4.32
N CYS A 51 5.71 2.41 4.53
CA CYS A 51 4.58 1.60 4.95
C CYS A 51 3.40 1.90 4.02
N VAL A 52 2.90 0.87 3.35
CA VAL A 52 1.66 0.93 2.56
C VAL A 52 0.48 0.69 3.50
N VAL A 53 -0.42 1.64 3.61
CA VAL A 53 -1.64 1.51 4.41
C VAL A 53 -2.81 1.27 3.46
N TYR A 54 -3.47 0.13 3.59
CA TYR A 54 -4.54 -0.25 2.66
C TYR A 54 -5.66 -1.05 3.33
N LYS A 55 -6.76 -1.23 2.61
CA LYS A 55 -7.84 -2.16 2.95
C LYS A 55 -8.03 -3.13 1.80
N LYS A 56 -8.40 -4.37 2.10
CA LYS A 56 -8.76 -5.36 1.08
C LYS A 56 -10.28 -5.54 1.07
N ILE A 57 -10.91 -5.27 -0.07
CA ILE A 57 -12.37 -5.40 -0.26
C ILE A 57 -12.61 -6.09 -1.60
N GLY A 58 -13.32 -7.22 -1.60
CA GLY A 58 -13.66 -7.95 -2.84
C GLY A 58 -12.44 -8.35 -3.68
N GLY A 59 -11.29 -8.64 -3.06
CA GLY A 59 -10.04 -8.98 -3.76
C GLY A 59 -9.20 -7.78 -4.21
N ILE A 60 -9.76 -6.56 -4.17
CA ILE A 60 -9.09 -5.31 -4.56
C ILE A 60 -8.36 -4.71 -3.35
N ASN A 61 -7.15 -4.20 -3.57
CA ASN A 61 -6.34 -3.52 -2.56
C ASN A 61 -6.51 -2.00 -2.69
N TYR A 62 -7.25 -1.40 -1.76
CA TYR A 62 -7.50 0.04 -1.73
C TYR A 62 -6.43 0.73 -0.90
N ILE A 63 -5.48 1.39 -1.56
CA ILE A 63 -4.37 2.10 -0.92
C ILE A 63 -4.88 3.43 -0.39
N ILE A 64 -4.84 3.58 0.95
CA ILE A 64 -5.30 4.77 1.65
C ILE A 64 -4.19 5.81 1.67
N THR A 65 -2.98 5.39 2.03
CA THR A 65 -1.79 6.25 2.08
C THR A 65 -0.52 5.42 1.99
N VAL A 66 0.59 6.08 1.64
CA VAL A 66 1.94 5.56 1.77
C VAL A 66 2.71 6.53 2.66
N LYS A 67 3.23 6.03 3.78
CA LYS A 67 3.92 6.83 4.80
C LYS A 67 5.32 6.31 5.06
N PRO A 68 6.25 7.13 5.59
CA PRO A 68 7.52 6.63 6.13
C PRO A 68 7.28 5.53 7.18
N ARG A 69 8.21 4.57 7.26
CA ARG A 69 8.16 3.49 8.23
C ARG A 69 8.17 4.02 9.66
#